data_AF-R9M3B4-F1
#
_entry.id   AF-R9M3B4-F1
#
_cell.length_a   1.000
_cell.length_b   1.000
_cell.length_c   1.000
_cell.angle_alpha   90.00
_cell.angle_beta   90.00
_cell.angle_gamma   90.00
#
_symmetry.space_group_name_H-M   'P 1'
#
loop_
_entity.id
_entity.type
_entity.pdbx_description
1 polymer ?
#
loop_
_entity_poly.entity_id
_entity_poly.type
_entity_poly.pdbx_seq_one_letter_code
_entity_poly.pdbx_strand_id
1 'polypeptide(L)'
;MKYLILFIKIIAVFDLCCLAVYLGGDIVSALIRKLRKKPAQSDDFYDFSMDGDTTAPLSIDSIRQLYSGDVETFVGERLLPDAAKTMEALTEREQTAARLLLCALIGYLKEEARMDEQSFPMVMELLKYMEGEKEEGCQDPVDWLLEDANSRAHRQESYYSDYQRYQLMQVDKKRVILACRILINDLVGKLYRYDYRFGYDLMLTEDNSIEEKLRTSMREEWEDEDYAPCDC
;
A
#
# COMPACT_ATOMS: atom_id res chain seq x y z
N MET A 1 12.79 67.70 -40.64
CA MET A 1 14.21 67.29 -40.79
C MET A 1 14.81 66.77 -39.49
N LYS A 2 15.02 67.59 -38.44
CA LYS A 2 15.69 67.16 -37.18
C LYS A 2 14.99 65.99 -36.46
N TYR A 3 13.66 66.03 -36.35
CA TYR A 3 12.89 64.96 -35.68
C TYR A 3 12.88 63.64 -36.44
N LEU A 4 12.97 63.68 -37.78
CA LEU A 4 12.98 62.49 -38.63
C LEU A 4 14.31 61.75 -38.51
N ILE A 5 15.43 62.49 -38.39
CA ILE A 5 16.76 61.94 -38.12
C ILE A 5 16.84 61.34 -36.71
N LEU A 6 16.22 61.99 -35.72
CA LEU A 6 16.13 61.45 -34.36
C LEU A 6 15.35 60.12 -34.33
N PHE A 7 14.22 60.06 -35.05
CA PHE A 7 13.36 58.89 -35.11
C PHE A 7 14.06 57.68 -35.77
N ILE A 8 14.78 57.90 -36.88
CA ILE A 8 15.56 56.84 -37.54
C ILE A 8 16.68 56.32 -36.63
N LYS A 9 17.35 57.20 -35.86
CA LYS A 9 18.37 56.76 -34.89
C LYS A 9 17.78 55.92 -33.77
N ILE A 10 16.59 56.27 -33.27
CA ILE A 10 15.91 55.50 -32.22
C ILE A 10 15.54 54.10 -32.74
N ILE A 11 15.01 53.99 -33.96
CA ILE A 11 14.69 52.71 -34.58
C ILE A 11 15.95 51.86 -34.79
N ALA A 12 17.04 52.46 -35.28
CA ALA A 12 18.30 51.73 -35.49
C ALA A 12 18.91 51.19 -34.18
N VAL A 13 18.80 51.95 -33.08
CA VAL A 13 19.25 51.49 -31.75
C VAL A 13 18.35 50.39 -31.21
N PHE A 14 17.03 50.52 -31.40
CA PHE A 14 16.07 49.49 -30.99
C PHE A 14 16.29 48.18 -31.73
N ASP A 15 16.50 48.23 -33.05
CA ASP A 15 16.74 47.05 -33.89
C ASP A 15 18.08 46.37 -33.55
N LEU A 16 19.12 47.15 -33.24
CA LEU A 16 20.40 46.63 -32.74
C LEU A 16 20.25 45.94 -31.37
N CYS A 17 19.42 46.49 -30.47
CA CYS A 17 19.08 45.85 -29.20
C CYS A 17 18.27 44.56 -29.40
N CYS A 18 17.29 44.55 -30.31
CA CYS A 18 16.51 43.37 -30.63
C CYS A 18 17.39 42.25 -31.21
N LEU A 19 18.31 42.56 -32.13
CA LEU A 19 19.29 41.61 -32.66
C LEU A 19 20.22 41.09 -31.57
N ALA A 20 20.65 41.92 -30.63
CA ALA A 20 21.50 41.50 -29.50
C ALA A 20 20.79 40.53 -28.56
N VAL A 21 19.50 40.74 -28.28
CA VAL A 21 18.68 39.81 -27.47
C VAL A 21 18.42 38.50 -28.23
N TYR A 22 18.15 38.58 -29.54
CA TYR A 22 17.88 37.41 -30.37
C TYR A 22 19.11 36.50 -30.54
N LEU A 23 20.29 37.09 -30.74
CA LEU A 23 21.57 36.35 -30.83
C LEU A 23 22.10 35.92 -29.44
N GLY A 24 21.76 36.65 -28.37
CA GLY A 24 22.18 36.36 -27.00
C GLY A 24 21.33 35.32 -26.26
N GLY A 25 20.15 34.96 -26.77
CA GLY A 25 19.21 34.05 -26.10
C GLY A 25 19.79 32.66 -25.82
N ASP A 26 20.59 32.12 -26.74
CA ASP A 26 21.20 30.79 -26.60
C ASP A 26 22.38 30.79 -25.61
N ILE A 27 23.17 31.87 -25.58
CA ILE A 27 24.32 31.99 -24.68
C ILE A 27 23.86 32.24 -23.24
N VAL A 28 22.85 33.09 -23.06
CA VAL A 28 22.27 33.39 -21.74
C VAL A 28 21.53 32.17 -21.18
N SER A 29 20.78 31.44 -22.01
CA SER A 29 20.11 30.19 -21.58
C SER A 29 21.12 29.08 -21.21
N ALA A 30 22.23 28.97 -21.94
CA ALA A 30 23.30 28.02 -21.61
C ALA A 30 24.04 28.39 -20.30
N LEU A 31 24.28 29.68 -20.05
CA LEU A 31 24.88 30.16 -18.80
C LEU A 31 23.94 30.01 -17.60
N ILE A 32 22.64 30.25 -17.77
CA ILE A 32 21.63 30.05 -16.71
C ILE A 32 21.50 28.55 -16.36
N ARG A 33 21.60 27.65 -17.36
CA ARG A 33 21.67 26.19 -17.12
C ARG A 33 22.93 25.77 -16.36
N LYS A 34 24.07 26.44 -16.59
CA LYS A 34 25.31 26.18 -15.82
C LYS A 34 25.27 26.76 -14.40
N LEU A 35 24.55 27.86 -14.17
CA LEU A 35 24.41 28.46 -12.84
C LEU A 35 23.35 27.77 -11.97
N ARG A 36 22.28 27.23 -12.58
CA ARG A 36 21.30 26.34 -11.92
C ARG A 36 21.79 24.89 -11.91
N LYS A 37 23.00 24.65 -11.43
CA LYS A 37 23.36 23.34 -10.89
C LYS A 37 22.67 23.22 -9.53
N LYS A 38 21.45 22.65 -9.52
CA LYS A 38 20.88 22.11 -8.28
C LYS A 38 21.89 21.13 -7.67
N PRO A 39 21.98 21.02 -6.33
CA PRO A 39 22.71 19.90 -5.73
C PRO A 39 22.13 18.61 -6.30
N ALA A 40 23.03 17.66 -6.60
CA ALA A 40 22.72 16.40 -7.25
C ALA A 40 21.47 15.77 -6.60
N GLN A 41 20.38 15.73 -7.36
CA GLN A 41 19.44 14.63 -7.22
C GLN A 41 20.26 13.42 -7.65
N SER A 42 20.68 12.60 -6.70
CA SER A 42 21.27 11.32 -7.02
C SER A 42 20.19 10.56 -7.79
N ASP A 43 20.34 10.56 -9.10
CA ASP A 43 19.97 9.40 -9.89
C ASP A 43 20.85 8.28 -9.34
N ASP A 44 20.41 7.66 -8.24
CA ASP A 44 20.87 6.34 -7.81
C ASP A 44 20.30 5.35 -8.82
N PHE A 45 20.86 5.48 -10.03
CA PHE A 45 20.96 4.48 -11.05
C PHE A 45 21.56 3.24 -10.37
N TYR A 46 20.68 2.30 -10.00
CA TYR A 46 20.97 0.91 -9.60
C TYR A 46 22.45 0.65 -9.34
N ASP A 47 22.91 1.00 -8.14
CA ASP A 47 24.17 0.47 -7.65
C ASP A 47 23.90 -0.99 -7.27
N PHE A 48 24.41 -1.91 -8.08
CA PHE A 48 24.46 -3.34 -7.78
C PHE A 48 25.55 -3.58 -6.72
N SER A 49 25.41 -2.92 -5.58
CA SER A 49 26.23 -3.18 -4.39
C SER A 49 25.38 -4.00 -3.42
N MET A 50 25.76 -5.27 -3.29
CA MET A 50 25.33 -6.15 -2.21
C MET A 50 25.92 -5.64 -0.88
N ASP A 51 25.41 -4.54 -0.37
CA ASP A 51 25.65 -4.11 1.01
C ASP A 51 24.48 -4.61 1.86
N GLY A 52 24.67 -5.80 2.43
CA GLY A 52 23.77 -6.41 3.39
C GLY A 52 23.76 -5.61 4.70
N ASP A 53 22.80 -4.70 4.84
CA ASP A 53 22.09 -4.36 6.10
C ASP A 53 21.13 -3.15 5.97
N THR A 54 20.87 -2.66 4.76
CA THR A 54 19.76 -1.71 4.55
C THR A 54 18.54 -2.47 4.06
N THR A 55 17.55 -2.64 4.94
CA THR A 55 16.25 -3.20 4.54
C THR A 55 15.66 -2.34 3.43
N ALA A 56 15.69 -2.86 2.19
CA ALA A 56 15.12 -2.18 1.04
C ALA A 56 13.70 -1.68 1.35
N PRO A 57 13.37 -0.42 1.01
CA PRO A 57 12.06 0.15 1.30
C PRO A 57 10.95 -0.69 0.65
N LEU A 58 9.77 -0.73 1.30
CA LEU A 58 8.60 -1.39 0.73
C LEU A 58 8.30 -0.82 -0.65
N SER A 59 8.01 -1.72 -1.58
CA SER A 59 7.82 -1.45 -3.00
C SER A 59 6.68 -2.32 -3.55
N ILE A 60 6.19 -1.96 -4.73
CA ILE A 60 5.15 -2.72 -5.45
C ILE A 60 5.51 -4.19 -5.61
N ASP A 61 6.80 -4.50 -5.82
CA ASP A 61 7.32 -5.85 -6.07
C ASP A 61 7.80 -6.57 -4.80
N SER A 62 7.54 -6.03 -3.59
CA SER A 62 8.07 -6.60 -2.35
C SER A 62 7.66 -8.06 -2.11
N ILE A 63 6.42 -8.45 -2.46
CA ILE A 63 5.97 -9.86 -2.35
C ILE A 63 6.69 -10.74 -3.37
N ARG A 64 6.91 -10.25 -4.61
CA ARG A 64 7.64 -10.99 -5.64
C ARG A 64 9.09 -11.25 -5.26
N GLN A 65 9.73 -10.26 -4.63
CA GLN A 65 11.11 -10.33 -4.20
C GLN A 65 11.31 -11.08 -2.88
N LEU A 66 10.23 -11.37 -2.16
CA LEU A 66 10.27 -12.09 -0.88
C LEU A 66 10.76 -13.53 -1.09
N TYR A 67 11.65 -14.00 -0.22
CA TYR A 67 12.00 -15.40 -0.13
C TYR A 67 10.94 -16.15 0.67
N SER A 68 10.57 -17.34 0.21
CA SER A 68 9.53 -18.20 0.79
C SER A 68 9.68 -18.45 2.30
N GLY A 69 10.92 -18.49 2.83
CA GLY A 69 11.19 -18.69 4.26
C GLY A 69 11.11 -17.43 5.13
N ASP A 70 11.06 -16.24 4.53
CA ASP A 70 11.21 -14.96 5.24
C ASP A 70 9.89 -14.21 5.42
N VAL A 71 8.75 -14.87 5.16
CA VAL A 71 7.42 -14.25 5.21
C VAL A 71 7.10 -13.69 6.60
N GLU A 72 7.39 -14.45 7.65
CA GLU A 72 7.14 -14.03 9.04
C GLU A 72 7.96 -12.77 9.40
N THR A 73 9.26 -12.79 9.07
CA THR A 73 10.17 -11.65 9.27
C THR A 73 9.71 -10.44 8.48
N PHE A 74 9.30 -10.63 7.22
CA PHE A 74 8.80 -9.57 6.36
C PHE A 74 7.54 -8.91 6.93
N VAL A 75 6.55 -9.70 7.34
CA VAL A 75 5.32 -9.17 7.94
C VAL A 75 5.65 -8.47 9.26
N GLY A 76 6.47 -9.09 10.10
CA GLY A 76 6.83 -8.60 11.42
C GLY A 76 7.60 -7.28 11.43
N GLU A 77 8.63 -7.19 10.58
CA GLU A 77 9.64 -6.12 10.62
C GLU A 77 9.49 -5.08 9.52
N ARG A 78 8.77 -5.38 8.43
CA ARG A 78 8.57 -4.42 7.33
C ARG A 78 7.13 -3.95 7.22
N LEU A 79 6.15 -4.86 7.29
CA LEU A 79 4.75 -4.51 7.01
C LEU A 79 4.05 -3.82 8.20
N LEU A 80 4.29 -4.30 9.42
CA LEU A 80 3.58 -3.84 10.62
C LEU A 80 4.10 -2.55 11.29
N PRO A 81 5.40 -2.17 11.19
CA PRO A 81 5.87 -0.90 11.76
C PRO A 81 5.16 0.31 11.17
N ASP A 82 4.86 0.28 9.88
CA ASP A 82 4.10 1.34 9.18
C ASP A 82 2.63 1.42 9.63
N ALA A 83 2.17 0.41 10.36
CA ALA A 83 0.79 0.22 10.82
C ALA A 83 0.63 0.35 12.34
N ALA A 84 1.57 1.01 13.02
CA ALA A 84 1.57 1.17 14.48
C ALA A 84 0.20 1.67 15.01
N LYS A 85 -0.40 2.68 14.35
CA LYS A 85 -1.70 3.24 14.74
C LYS A 85 -2.85 2.24 14.69
N THR A 86 -2.90 1.37 13.68
CA THR A 86 -3.94 0.33 13.56
C THR A 86 -3.70 -0.80 14.56
N MET A 87 -2.43 -1.13 14.83
CA MET A 87 -2.07 -2.20 15.75
C MET A 87 -2.32 -1.79 17.21
N GLU A 88 -2.07 -0.53 17.57
CA GLU A 88 -2.38 0.02 18.91
C GLU A 88 -3.88 -0.05 19.26
N ALA A 89 -4.76 -0.02 18.26
CA ALA A 89 -6.21 -0.14 18.46
C ALA A 89 -6.68 -1.59 18.68
N LEU A 90 -5.81 -2.59 18.48
CA LEU A 90 -6.10 -4.00 18.65
C LEU A 90 -5.51 -4.54 19.96
N THR A 91 -6.19 -5.54 20.53
CA THR A 91 -5.64 -6.31 21.66
C THR A 91 -4.43 -7.15 21.21
N GLU A 92 -3.54 -7.54 22.14
CA GLU A 92 -2.36 -8.35 21.80
C GLU A 92 -2.71 -9.67 21.07
N ARG A 93 -3.86 -10.27 21.41
CA ARG A 93 -4.35 -11.48 20.76
C ARG A 93 -4.80 -11.21 19.32
N GLU A 94 -5.52 -10.12 19.09
CA GLU A 94 -5.94 -9.69 17.75
C GLU A 94 -4.74 -9.27 16.89
N GLN A 95 -3.73 -8.62 17.48
CA GLN A 95 -2.48 -8.31 16.80
C GLN A 95 -1.77 -9.59 16.33
N THR A 96 -1.70 -10.60 17.19
CA THR A 96 -1.10 -11.90 16.83
C THR A 96 -1.93 -12.60 15.75
N ALA A 97 -3.25 -12.54 15.84
CA ALA A 97 -4.14 -13.09 14.81
C ALA A 97 -3.98 -12.37 13.46
N ALA A 98 -3.86 -11.04 13.47
CA ALA A 98 -3.61 -10.24 12.28
C ALA A 98 -2.26 -10.59 11.63
N ARG A 99 -1.21 -10.79 12.46
CA ARG A 99 0.10 -11.27 12.00
C ARG A 99 -0.02 -12.62 11.29
N LEU A 100 -0.63 -13.61 11.94
CA LEU A 100 -0.80 -14.95 11.38
C LEU A 100 -1.61 -14.93 10.09
N LEU A 101 -2.70 -14.15 10.04
CA LEU A 101 -3.52 -14.02 8.84
C LEU A 101 -2.72 -13.42 7.68
N LEU A 102 -1.98 -12.34 7.91
CA LEU A 102 -1.17 -11.71 6.86
C LEU A 102 -0.02 -12.61 6.41
N CYS A 103 0.64 -13.32 7.34
CA CYS A 103 1.66 -14.33 7.00
C CYS A 103 1.08 -15.45 6.13
N ALA A 104 -0.10 -15.96 6.48
CA ALA A 104 -0.78 -17.00 5.72
C ALA A 104 -1.13 -16.54 4.30
N LEU A 105 -1.74 -15.36 4.15
CA LEU A 105 -2.16 -14.87 2.84
C LEU A 105 -0.96 -14.50 1.94
N ILE A 106 0.05 -13.82 2.49
CA ILE A 106 1.25 -13.44 1.73
C ILE A 106 2.07 -14.69 1.40
N GLY A 107 2.21 -15.63 2.33
CA GLY A 107 2.90 -16.90 2.11
C GLY A 107 2.21 -17.74 1.04
N TYR A 108 0.88 -17.83 1.08
CA TYR A 108 0.07 -18.49 0.04
C TYR A 108 0.33 -17.87 -1.34
N LEU A 109 0.24 -16.54 -1.46
CA LEU A 109 0.51 -15.87 -2.74
C LEU A 109 1.94 -16.10 -3.22
N LYS A 110 2.90 -16.11 -2.29
CA LYS A 110 4.32 -16.28 -2.64
C LYS A 110 4.62 -17.67 -3.22
N GLU A 111 4.04 -18.71 -2.63
CA GLU A 111 4.34 -20.10 -2.97
C GLU A 111 3.46 -20.62 -4.11
N GLU A 112 2.16 -20.29 -4.11
CA GLU A 112 1.17 -20.88 -5.01
C GLU A 112 0.77 -19.97 -6.17
N ALA A 113 0.74 -18.64 -5.94
CA ALA A 113 0.23 -17.71 -6.94
C ALA A 113 1.27 -17.36 -8.01
N ARG A 114 0.78 -16.98 -9.19
CA ARG A 114 1.65 -16.57 -10.30
C ARG A 114 2.37 -15.26 -9.97
N MET A 115 3.50 -15.02 -10.63
CA MET A 115 4.32 -13.82 -10.40
C MET A 115 3.51 -12.53 -10.54
N ASP A 116 2.56 -12.45 -11.47
CA ASP A 116 1.69 -11.29 -11.65
C ASP A 116 0.71 -11.08 -10.47
N GLU A 117 0.24 -12.17 -9.86
CA GLU A 117 -0.68 -12.18 -8.72
C GLU A 117 0.01 -11.93 -7.36
N GLN A 118 1.34 -12.07 -7.28
CA GLN A 118 2.15 -11.79 -6.08
C GLN A 118 2.21 -10.28 -5.76
N SER A 119 1.12 -9.71 -5.29
CA SER A 119 0.98 -8.27 -5.07
C SER A 119 0.04 -7.94 -3.90
N PHE A 120 0.27 -6.79 -3.24
CA PHE A 120 -0.59 -6.35 -2.13
C PHE A 120 -2.07 -6.19 -2.49
N PRO A 121 -2.44 -5.74 -3.70
CA PRO A 121 -3.84 -5.73 -4.10
C PRO A 121 -4.50 -7.11 -4.15
N MET A 122 -3.76 -8.17 -4.47
CA MET A 122 -4.30 -9.53 -4.38
C MET A 122 -4.56 -9.95 -2.93
N VAL A 123 -3.71 -9.53 -1.98
CA VAL A 123 -3.98 -9.71 -0.55
C VAL A 123 -5.28 -9.00 -0.14
N MET A 124 -5.51 -7.79 -0.67
CA MET A 124 -6.76 -7.06 -0.42
C MET A 124 -7.99 -7.80 -0.94
N GLU A 125 -7.93 -8.36 -2.16
CA GLU A 125 -9.04 -9.14 -2.72
C GLU A 125 -9.34 -10.38 -1.86
N LEU A 126 -8.32 -11.11 -1.41
CA LEU A 126 -8.51 -12.26 -0.51
C LEU A 126 -9.20 -11.82 0.80
N LEU A 127 -8.74 -10.74 1.43
CA LEU A 127 -9.36 -10.21 2.64
C LEU A 127 -10.81 -9.77 2.44
N LYS A 128 -11.16 -9.26 1.24
CA LYS A 128 -12.54 -8.89 0.88
C LYS A 128 -13.44 -10.11 0.76
N TYR A 129 -12.96 -11.21 0.20
CA TYR A 129 -13.73 -12.45 0.14
C TYR A 129 -14.00 -13.03 1.54
N MET A 130 -13.05 -12.89 2.48
CA MET A 130 -13.22 -13.35 3.86
C MET A 130 -14.24 -12.52 4.67
N GLU A 131 -14.45 -11.25 4.31
CA GLU A 131 -15.44 -10.38 4.96
C GLU A 131 -16.88 -10.63 4.49
N GLY A 132 -17.04 -11.12 3.25
CA GLY A 132 -18.34 -11.24 2.59
C GLY A 132 -19.37 -12.06 3.39
N GLU A 133 -20.64 -11.68 3.28
CA GLU A 133 -21.75 -12.46 3.85
C GLU A 133 -21.75 -13.87 3.26
N LYS A 134 -21.76 -14.86 4.15
CA LYS A 134 -21.74 -16.27 3.77
C LYS A 134 -23.18 -16.76 3.65
N GLU A 135 -23.53 -17.35 2.51
CA GLU A 135 -24.76 -18.13 2.42
C GLU A 135 -24.67 -19.32 3.40
N GLU A 136 -25.75 -19.57 4.15
CA GLU A 136 -25.80 -20.66 5.11
C GLU A 136 -25.44 -22.01 4.44
N GLY A 137 -24.37 -22.64 4.92
CA GLY A 137 -23.88 -23.91 4.41
C GLY A 137 -22.81 -23.84 3.32
N CYS A 138 -22.40 -22.63 2.89
CA CYS A 138 -21.26 -22.46 1.97
C CYS A 138 -19.95 -22.30 2.73
N GLN A 139 -18.90 -23.00 2.28
CA GLN A 139 -17.53 -22.82 2.78
C GLN A 139 -16.98 -21.49 2.28
N ASP A 140 -16.19 -20.80 3.10
CA ASP A 140 -15.51 -19.58 2.68
C ASP A 140 -14.62 -19.86 1.46
N PRO A 141 -14.65 -19.03 0.41
CA PRO A 141 -13.82 -19.25 -0.77
C PRO A 141 -12.33 -19.26 -0.45
N VAL A 142 -11.87 -18.48 0.53
CA VAL A 142 -10.47 -18.43 0.96
C VAL A 142 -10.11 -19.65 1.81
N ASP A 143 -11.02 -20.13 2.67
CA ASP A 143 -10.83 -21.40 3.38
C ASP A 143 -10.64 -22.54 2.38
N TRP A 144 -11.55 -22.64 1.40
CA TRP A 144 -11.48 -23.66 0.36
C TRP A 144 -10.20 -23.57 -0.46
N LEU A 145 -9.79 -22.36 -0.83
CA LEU A 145 -8.58 -22.11 -1.63
C LEU A 145 -7.31 -22.58 -0.90
N LEU A 146 -7.18 -22.25 0.39
CA LEU A 146 -6.03 -22.63 1.21
C LEU A 146 -6.00 -24.14 1.50
N GLU A 147 -7.16 -24.74 1.73
CA GLU A 147 -7.30 -26.20 1.92
C GLU A 147 -6.97 -26.99 0.65
N ASP A 148 -7.51 -26.56 -0.50
CA ASP A 148 -7.26 -27.18 -1.81
C ASP A 148 -5.78 -27.10 -2.18
N ALA A 149 -5.13 -25.94 -2.01
CA ALA A 149 -3.70 -25.78 -2.27
C ALA A 149 -2.84 -26.72 -1.42
N ASN A 150 -3.07 -26.76 -0.10
CA ASN A 150 -2.36 -27.65 0.80
C ASN A 150 -2.61 -29.14 0.47
N SER A 151 -3.82 -29.50 0.03
CA SER A 151 -4.14 -30.88 -0.38
C SER A 151 -3.36 -31.32 -1.62
N ARG A 152 -3.14 -30.41 -2.59
CA ARG A 152 -2.42 -30.67 -3.84
C ARG A 152 -0.91 -30.74 -3.65
N ALA A 153 -0.36 -29.86 -2.82
CA ALA A 153 1.09 -29.75 -2.64
C ALA A 153 1.72 -30.98 -1.96
N HIS A 154 0.95 -31.72 -1.13
CA HIS A 154 1.47 -32.80 -0.26
C HIS A 154 2.71 -32.38 0.57
N ARG A 155 2.91 -31.07 0.73
CA ARG A 155 3.96 -30.41 1.51
C ARG A 155 3.24 -29.54 2.51
N GLN A 156 3.59 -29.69 3.78
CA GLN A 156 3.00 -28.88 4.83
C GLN A 156 3.72 -27.53 4.82
N GLU A 157 3.20 -26.60 4.01
CA GLU A 157 3.82 -25.28 3.83
C GLU A 157 3.54 -24.39 5.05
N SER A 158 4.49 -23.52 5.37
CA SER A 158 4.43 -22.66 6.56
C SER A 158 3.19 -21.78 6.58
N TYR A 159 2.76 -21.30 5.40
CA TYR A 159 1.58 -20.44 5.25
C TYR A 159 0.29 -21.12 5.75
N TYR A 160 0.11 -22.42 5.47
CA TYR A 160 -1.11 -23.13 5.85
C TYR A 160 -1.13 -23.41 7.35
N SER A 161 0.04 -23.69 7.95
CA SER A 161 0.19 -23.81 9.40
C SER A 161 -0.21 -22.52 10.13
N ASP A 162 0.24 -21.36 9.61
CA ASP A 162 -0.13 -20.06 10.18
C ASP A 162 -1.62 -19.77 10.01
N TYR A 163 -2.23 -20.17 8.89
CA TYR A 163 -3.67 -20.06 8.68
C TYR A 163 -4.47 -20.90 9.69
N GLN A 164 -4.07 -22.15 9.89
CA GLN A 164 -4.71 -23.03 10.86
C GLN A 164 -4.59 -22.47 12.29
N ARG A 165 -3.43 -21.94 12.65
CA ARG A 165 -3.24 -21.26 13.95
C ARG A 165 -4.15 -20.05 14.09
N TYR A 166 -4.24 -19.22 13.04
CA TYR A 166 -5.19 -18.11 13.00
C TYR A 166 -6.62 -18.61 13.22
N GLN A 167 -7.08 -19.64 12.50
CA GLN A 167 -8.44 -20.18 12.63
C GLN A 167 -8.75 -20.65 14.07
N LEU A 168 -7.79 -21.30 14.73
CA LEU A 168 -7.96 -21.80 16.11
C LEU A 168 -7.98 -20.70 17.18
N MET A 169 -7.54 -19.48 16.88
CA MET A 169 -7.54 -18.40 17.88
C MET A 169 -8.95 -17.95 18.25
N GLN A 170 -9.20 -17.79 19.55
CA GLN A 170 -10.44 -17.23 20.10
C GLN A 170 -10.36 -15.70 20.11
N VAL A 171 -10.60 -15.09 18.94
CA VAL A 171 -10.60 -13.64 18.69
C VAL A 171 -11.75 -13.30 17.74
N ASP A 172 -12.21 -12.04 17.76
CA ASP A 172 -13.16 -11.56 16.76
C ASP A 172 -12.50 -11.52 15.37
N LYS A 173 -12.87 -12.50 14.53
CA LYS A 173 -12.33 -12.66 13.17
C LYS A 173 -12.70 -11.48 12.29
N LYS A 174 -13.91 -10.93 12.43
CA LYS A 174 -14.38 -9.81 11.61
C LYS A 174 -13.55 -8.57 11.88
N ARG A 175 -13.29 -8.28 13.17
CA ARG A 175 -12.40 -7.17 13.57
C ARG A 175 -10.97 -7.36 13.10
N VAL A 176 -10.42 -8.57 13.19
CA VAL A 176 -9.06 -8.87 12.69
C VAL A 176 -8.99 -8.68 11.17
N ILE A 177 -9.96 -9.21 10.41
CA ILE A 177 -10.02 -9.05 8.95
C ILE A 177 -10.14 -7.57 8.59
N LEU A 178 -11.01 -6.81 9.26
CA LEU A 178 -11.15 -5.38 9.05
C LEU A 178 -9.84 -4.63 9.29
N ALA A 179 -9.13 -4.94 10.37
CA ALA A 179 -7.85 -4.32 10.66
C ALA A 179 -6.78 -4.64 9.61
N CYS A 180 -6.68 -5.90 9.16
CA CYS A 180 -5.81 -6.30 8.06
C CYS A 180 -6.15 -5.54 6.77
N ARG A 181 -7.43 -5.34 6.46
CA ARG A 181 -7.85 -4.54 5.30
C ARG A 181 -7.42 -3.09 5.41
N ILE A 182 -7.66 -2.44 6.55
CA ILE A 182 -7.22 -1.05 6.77
C ILE A 182 -5.71 -0.92 6.56
N LEU A 183 -4.94 -1.86 7.11
CA LEU A 183 -3.49 -1.89 6.99
C LEU A 183 -3.03 -2.02 5.55
N ILE A 184 -3.53 -3.03 4.84
CA ILE A 184 -3.15 -3.27 3.44
C ILE A 184 -3.63 -2.12 2.54
N ASN A 185 -4.77 -1.50 2.85
CA ASN A 185 -5.29 -0.36 2.09
C ASN A 185 -4.36 0.86 2.21
N ASP A 186 -3.93 1.18 3.44
CA ASP A 186 -2.98 2.28 3.68
C ASP A 186 -1.65 2.02 2.94
N LEU A 187 -1.17 0.77 2.97
CA LEU A 187 0.03 0.36 2.26
C LEU A 187 -0.13 0.50 0.72
N VAL A 188 -1.25 0.03 0.16
CA VAL A 188 -1.54 0.17 -1.27
C VAL A 188 -1.64 1.64 -1.67
N GLY A 189 -2.29 2.48 -0.87
CA GLY A 189 -2.37 3.92 -1.10
C GLY A 189 -0.99 4.59 -1.15
N LYS A 190 -0.08 4.22 -0.23
CA LYS A 190 1.29 4.73 -0.18
C LYS A 190 2.13 4.27 -1.37
N LEU A 191 2.06 2.99 -1.74
CA LEU A 191 2.90 2.39 -2.77
C LEU A 191 2.44 2.70 -4.20
N TYR A 192 1.13 2.72 -4.44
CA TYR A 192 0.58 2.81 -5.80
C TYR A 192 0.14 4.23 -6.20
N ARG A 193 0.40 5.25 -5.36
CA ARG A 193 0.30 6.70 -5.66
C ARG A 193 -0.73 7.06 -6.76
N TYR A 194 -1.98 6.65 -6.56
CA TYR A 194 -3.17 6.90 -7.43
C TYR A 194 -3.37 6.06 -8.71
N ASP A 195 -2.44 5.22 -9.13
CA ASP A 195 -2.66 4.33 -10.31
C ASP A 195 -3.63 3.18 -9.99
N TYR A 196 -3.79 2.85 -8.71
CA TYR A 196 -4.77 1.86 -8.25
C TYR A 196 -6.16 2.50 -8.07
N ARG A 197 -6.83 2.81 -9.19
CA ARG A 197 -8.23 3.29 -9.26
C ARG A 197 -9.28 2.17 -9.21
N PHE A 198 -8.95 0.99 -8.68
CA PHE A 198 -9.95 -0.04 -8.39
C PHE A 198 -10.55 0.21 -7.01
N GLY A 199 -11.68 0.92 -6.98
CA GLY A 199 -12.87 0.65 -6.15
C GLY A 199 -12.77 0.34 -4.65
N TYR A 200 -11.59 0.31 -4.02
CA TYR A 200 -11.49 0.28 -2.58
C TYR A 200 -11.78 1.68 -2.10
N ASP A 201 -12.68 1.78 -1.14
CA ASP A 201 -13.11 3.05 -0.58
C ASP A 201 -11.90 3.76 0.02
N LEU A 202 -11.25 4.61 -0.78
CA LEU A 202 -10.14 5.48 -0.40
C LEU A 202 -10.60 6.53 0.64
N MET A 203 -11.87 6.48 1.04
CA MET A 203 -12.51 7.31 2.05
C MET A 203 -12.58 6.58 3.40
N LEU A 204 -11.43 6.13 3.90
CA LEU A 204 -11.13 6.42 5.30
C LEU A 204 -10.78 7.91 5.38
N THR A 205 -11.74 8.78 5.04
CA THR A 205 -11.62 10.21 5.33
C THR A 205 -11.33 10.37 6.81
N GLU A 206 -10.66 11.45 7.19
CA GLU A 206 -10.40 11.79 8.60
C GLU A 206 -11.69 11.74 9.46
N ASP A 207 -12.86 11.84 8.81
CA ASP A 207 -14.22 11.72 9.37
C ASP A 207 -14.73 10.28 9.61
N ASN A 208 -13.99 9.23 9.21
CA ASN A 208 -14.30 7.79 9.37
C ASN A 208 -13.13 7.09 10.09
N SER A 209 -12.76 7.63 11.24
CA SER A 209 -11.58 7.19 12.01
C SER A 209 -11.55 5.67 12.13
N ILE A 210 -10.38 5.08 11.89
CA ILE A 210 -10.04 3.68 12.15
C ILE A 210 -10.54 3.26 13.54
N GLU A 211 -10.45 4.18 14.51
CA GLU A 211 -10.93 4.01 15.87
C GLU A 211 -12.46 3.96 15.93
N GLU A 212 -13.17 4.80 15.16
CA GLU A 212 -14.63 4.83 15.10
C GLU A 212 -15.17 3.58 14.42
N LYS A 213 -14.63 3.10 13.30
CA LYS A 213 -15.09 1.83 12.70
C LYS A 213 -14.84 0.61 13.60
N LEU A 214 -13.69 0.57 14.29
CA LEU A 214 -13.43 -0.48 15.28
C LEU A 214 -14.33 -0.37 16.52
N ARG A 215 -14.76 0.84 16.89
CA ARG A 215 -15.70 1.08 18.02
C ARG A 215 -17.17 0.91 17.62
N THR A 216 -17.54 1.19 16.38
CA THR A 216 -18.91 1.07 15.86
C THR A 216 -19.24 -0.38 15.56
N SER A 217 -18.32 -1.17 14.98
CA SER A 217 -18.54 -2.63 14.89
C SER A 217 -18.71 -3.25 16.28
N MET A 218 -17.99 -2.72 17.27
CA MET A 218 -18.15 -3.12 18.67
C MET A 218 -19.50 -2.66 19.25
N ARG A 219 -20.13 -1.58 18.76
CA ARG A 219 -21.40 -1.01 19.28
C ARG A 219 -22.64 -1.68 18.69
N GLU A 220 -22.64 -2.00 17.40
CA GLU A 220 -23.76 -2.70 16.74
C GLU A 220 -24.04 -4.05 17.42
N GLU A 221 -23.02 -4.71 17.97
CA GLU A 221 -23.15 -5.97 18.72
C GLU A 221 -23.88 -5.84 20.08
N TRP A 222 -23.84 -4.68 20.74
CA TRP A 222 -24.57 -4.47 22.03
C TRP A 222 -26.01 -4.01 21.83
N GLU A 223 -26.38 -3.50 20.66
CA GLU A 223 -27.74 -3.04 20.37
C GLU A 223 -28.64 -4.18 19.84
N ASP A 224 -28.06 -5.31 19.42
CA ASP A 224 -28.79 -6.52 19.03
C ASP A 224 -29.05 -7.50 20.20
N GLU A 225 -28.53 -7.22 21.41
CA GLU A 225 -28.82 -7.97 22.64
C GLU A 225 -29.87 -7.31 23.55
N ASP A 226 -30.70 -6.39 23.04
CA ASP A 226 -31.87 -5.90 23.78
C ASP A 226 -33.01 -6.93 23.73
N TYR A 227 -32.85 -7.93 24.60
CA TYR A 227 -33.84 -8.73 25.32
C TYR A 227 -35.30 -8.33 25.03
N ALA A 228 -35.94 -9.01 24.06
CA ALA A 228 -37.39 -9.02 24.01
C ALA A 228 -37.90 -9.61 25.35
N PRO A 229 -38.70 -8.88 26.15
CA PRO A 229 -39.29 -9.47 27.33
C PRO A 229 -40.25 -10.56 26.85
N CYS A 230 -39.95 -11.81 27.21
CA CYS A 230 -40.89 -12.91 27.13
C CYS A 230 -42.12 -12.55 27.98
N ASP A 231 -43.18 -12.07 27.33
CA ASP A 231 -44.50 -12.02 27.94
C ASP A 231 -45.04 -13.45 28.06
N CYS A 232 -45.45 -13.77 29.29
CA CYS A 232 -45.96 -15.05 29.80
C CYS A 232 -47.19 -15.61 29.07
#